data_AF-X0VDP1-F1
#
_entry.id   AF-X0VDP1-F1
#
_cell.length_a   1.000
_cell.length_b   1.000
_cell.length_c   1.000
_cell.angle_alpha   90.00
_cell.angle_beta   90.00
_cell.angle_gamma   90.00
#
_symmetry.space_group_name_H-M   'P 1'
#
loop_
_entity.id
_entity.type
_entity.pdbx_description
1 polymer ?
#
loop_
_entity_poly.entity_id
_entity_poly.type
_entity_poly.pdbx_seq_one_letter_code
_entity_poly.pdbx_strand_id
1 'polypeptide(L)'
;MLQSQKQLTTLQDLYEAAKKLNLYELYRLRTLLWDEVGNPARIRDAKNRFKEGDRVEWFNGKENKMQFAQVLDKNPKTVKLRNEDDQEIWIVYYHSLNLSKSEFELTFDSNQKLTKQHCSIGDNV
;
A
#
# COMPACT_ATOMS: atom_id res chain seq x y z
N MET A 1 22.72 -17.38 27.28
CA MET A 1 22.04 -16.09 27.06
C MET A 1 21.10 -16.24 25.86
N LEU A 2 19.80 -16.35 26.10
CA LEU A 2 18.80 -16.33 25.03
C LEU A 2 18.72 -14.89 24.51
N GLN A 3 19.07 -14.66 23.25
CA GLN A 3 18.75 -13.40 22.60
C GLN A 3 17.23 -13.31 22.49
N SER A 4 16.62 -12.39 23.22
CA SER A 4 15.20 -12.06 23.06
C SER A 4 14.98 -11.60 21.62
N GLN A 5 14.19 -12.37 20.85
CA GLN A 5 13.72 -11.92 19.54
C GLN A 5 12.88 -10.66 19.74
N LYS A 6 13.41 -9.52 19.27
CA LYS A 6 12.67 -8.26 19.26
C LYS A 6 11.49 -8.44 18.31
N GLN A 7 10.28 -8.46 18.86
CA GLN A 7 9.05 -8.52 18.08
C GLN A 7 8.96 -7.23 17.25
N LEU A 8 8.81 -7.36 15.93
CA LEU A 8 8.57 -6.22 15.05
C LEU A 8 7.10 -5.83 15.23
N THR A 9 6.84 -4.74 15.94
CA THR A 9 5.47 -4.32 16.31
C THR A 9 4.91 -3.22 15.41
N THR A 10 5.74 -2.62 14.55
CA THR A 10 5.33 -1.53 13.65
C THR A 10 5.74 -1.80 12.19
N LEU A 11 5.05 -1.15 11.24
CA LEU A 11 5.46 -1.15 9.84
C LEU A 11 6.86 -0.55 9.64
N GLN A 12 7.24 0.44 10.46
CA GLN A 12 8.58 1.02 10.45
C GLN A 12 9.65 -0.01 10.83
N ASP A 13 9.40 -0.82 11.87
CA ASP A 13 10.34 -1.88 12.26
C ASP A 13 10.51 -2.93 11.15
N LEU A 14 9.41 -3.28 10.46
CA LEU A 14 9.44 -4.20 9.31
C LEU A 14 10.23 -3.60 8.14
N TYR A 15 10.07 -2.30 7.87
CA TYR A 15 10.83 -1.60 6.83
C TYR A 15 12.34 -1.57 7.14
N GLU A 16 12.72 -1.22 8.38
CA GLU A 16 14.12 -1.22 8.80
C GLU A 16 14.73 -2.62 8.84
N ALA A 17 13.93 -3.66 9.11
CA ALA A 17 14.36 -5.05 8.96
C ALA A 17 14.59 -5.40 7.47
N ALA A 18 13.67 -5.02 6.59
CA ALA A 18 13.78 -5.26 5.15
C ALA A 18 15.00 -4.58 4.51
N LYS A 19 15.38 -3.38 4.98
CA LYS A 19 16.58 -2.66 4.53
C LYS A 19 17.90 -3.40 4.78
N LYS A 20 17.92 -4.37 5.69
CA LYS A 20 19.11 -5.18 6.00
C LYS A 20 19.24 -6.42 5.12
N LEU A 21 18.22 -6.74 4.34
CA LEU A 21 18.21 -7.89 3.44
C LEU A 21 19.06 -7.63 2.20
N ASN A 22 19.70 -8.66 1.68
CA ASN A 22 20.31 -8.57 0.36
C ASN A 22 19.24 -8.61 -0.76
N LEU A 23 19.63 -8.30 -2.00
CA LEU A 23 18.70 -8.21 -3.13
C LEU A 23 17.89 -9.50 -3.37
N TYR A 24 18.51 -10.67 -3.19
CA TYR A 24 17.84 -11.95 -3.38
C TYR A 24 16.79 -12.20 -2.29
N GLU A 25 17.14 -11.92 -1.03
CA GLU A 25 16.23 -12.04 0.11
C GLU A 25 15.05 -11.06 -0.02
N LEU A 26 15.32 -9.81 -0.41
CA LEU A 26 14.29 -8.80 -0.63
C LEU A 26 13.34 -9.20 -1.77
N TYR A 27 13.86 -9.75 -2.86
CA TYR A 27 13.04 -10.27 -3.96
C TYR A 27 12.14 -11.44 -3.53
N ARG A 28 12.67 -12.37 -2.73
CA ARG A 28 11.88 -13.47 -2.16
C ARG A 28 10.79 -12.95 -1.22
N LEU A 29 11.13 -12.03 -0.32
CA LEU A 29 10.17 -11.41 0.58
C LEU A 29 9.06 -10.71 -0.21
N ARG A 30 9.41 -9.90 -1.22
CA ARG A 30 8.43 -9.24 -2.10
C ARG A 30 7.47 -10.25 -2.74
N THR A 31 7.98 -11.39 -3.20
CA THR A 31 7.16 -12.43 -3.84
C THR A 31 6.18 -13.05 -2.86
N LEU A 32 6.63 -13.40 -1.65
CA LEU A 32 5.75 -13.94 -0.60
C LEU A 32 4.69 -12.93 -0.15
N LEU A 33 5.07 -11.65 -0.03
CA LEU A 33 4.11 -10.58 0.30
C LEU A 33 3.11 -10.37 -0.83
N TRP A 34 3.53 -10.50 -2.09
CA TRP A 34 2.64 -10.38 -3.25
C TRP A 34 1.56 -11.47 -3.26
N ASP A 35 1.94 -12.71 -2.93
CA ASP A 35 0.97 -13.80 -2.78
C ASP A 35 -0.02 -13.51 -1.66
N GLU A 36 0.44 -12.94 -0.55
CA GLU A 36 -0.41 -12.68 0.60
C GLU A 36 -1.36 -11.49 0.42
N VAL A 37 -0.95 -10.43 -0.28
CA VAL A 37 -1.90 -9.36 -0.67
C VAL A 37 -2.91 -9.85 -1.73
N GLY A 38 -2.57 -10.91 -2.46
CA GLY A 38 -3.45 -11.61 -3.40
C GLY A 38 -4.35 -12.69 -2.76
N ASN A 39 -4.27 -12.89 -1.44
CA ASN A 39 -4.99 -13.95 -0.75
C ASN A 39 -6.52 -13.80 -0.91
N PRO A 40 -7.24 -14.82 -1.44
CA PRO A 40 -8.67 -14.72 -1.70
C PRO A 40 -9.54 -14.45 -0.45
N ALA A 41 -9.12 -14.89 0.74
CA ALA A 41 -9.84 -14.61 1.97
C ALA A 41 -9.72 -13.12 2.33
N ARG A 42 -8.50 -12.57 2.29
CA ARG A 42 -8.24 -11.14 2.55
C ARG A 42 -8.95 -10.24 1.54
N ILE A 43 -8.94 -10.60 0.26
CA ILE A 43 -9.64 -9.85 -0.79
C ILE A 43 -11.15 -9.84 -0.52
N ARG A 44 -11.73 -10.97 -0.15
CA ARG A 44 -13.16 -11.07 0.19
C ARG A 44 -13.51 -10.17 1.37
N ASP A 45 -12.69 -10.18 2.41
CA ASP A 45 -12.90 -9.34 3.60
C ASP A 45 -12.82 -7.86 3.23
N ALA A 46 -11.86 -7.46 2.39
CA ALA A 46 -11.76 -6.09 1.88
C ALA A 46 -12.99 -5.70 1.06
N LYS A 47 -13.42 -6.55 0.11
CA LYS A 47 -14.57 -6.32 -0.78
C LYS A 47 -15.89 -6.12 -0.02
N ASN A 48 -16.01 -6.68 1.17
CA ASN A 48 -17.19 -6.59 2.03
C ASN A 48 -17.26 -5.31 2.87
N ARG A 49 -16.18 -4.50 2.93
CA ARG A 49 -16.12 -3.26 3.71
C ARG A 49 -16.73 -2.05 3.00
N PHE A 50 -17.07 -2.18 1.73
CA PHE A 50 -17.60 -1.09 0.91
C PHE A 50 -18.51 -1.61 -0.22
N LYS A 51 -19.32 -0.73 -0.78
CA LYS A 51 -20.22 -0.99 -1.90
C LYS A 51 -19.92 -0.05 -3.07
N GLU A 52 -20.51 -0.37 -4.21
CA GLU A 52 -20.50 0.55 -5.36
C GLU A 52 -21.17 1.88 -4.98
N GLY A 53 -20.62 2.97 -5.48
CA GLY A 53 -21.00 4.34 -5.13
C GLY A 53 -20.29 4.90 -3.90
N ASP A 54 -19.69 4.07 -3.03
CA ASP A 54 -18.95 4.55 -1.86
C ASP A 54 -17.69 5.34 -2.28
N ARG A 55 -17.33 6.31 -1.44
CA ARG A 55 -16.06 7.01 -1.50
C ARG A 55 -14.99 6.23 -0.74
N VAL A 56 -13.85 5.99 -1.38
CA VAL A 56 -12.70 5.28 -0.80
C VAL A 56 -11.43 6.08 -0.98
N GLU A 57 -10.47 5.85 -0.09
CA GLU A 57 -9.11 6.33 -0.24
C GLU A 57 -8.25 5.21 -0.85
N TRP A 58 -7.35 5.56 -1.76
CA TRP A 58 -6.46 4.60 -2.40
C TRP A 58 -5.07 5.21 -2.66
N PHE A 59 -4.06 4.33 -2.68
CA PHE A 59 -2.68 4.73 -2.96
C PHE A 59 -2.35 4.55 -4.44
N ASN A 60 -1.99 5.64 -5.10
CA ASN A 60 -1.47 5.63 -6.45
C ASN A 60 0.04 5.44 -6.43
N GLY A 61 0.48 4.19 -6.62
CA GLY A 61 1.91 3.85 -6.60
C GLY A 61 2.74 4.46 -7.74
N LYS A 62 2.13 5.03 -8.79
CA LYS A 62 2.87 5.78 -9.83
C LYS A 62 3.19 7.19 -9.38
N GLU A 63 2.22 7.83 -8.73
CA GLU A 63 2.33 9.22 -8.24
C GLU A 63 2.85 9.30 -6.82
N ASN A 64 2.97 8.14 -6.16
CA ASN A 64 3.34 7.97 -4.76
C ASN A 64 2.44 8.77 -3.82
N LYS A 65 1.15 8.85 -4.14
CA LYS A 65 0.20 9.77 -3.49
C LYS A 65 -1.08 9.03 -3.07
N MET A 66 -1.63 9.42 -1.92
CA MET A 66 -2.98 9.05 -1.50
C MET A 66 -4.02 9.92 -2.21
N GLN A 67 -5.05 9.28 -2.78
CA GLN A 67 -6.11 9.94 -3.53
C GLN A 67 -7.48 9.43 -3.07
N PHE A 68 -8.51 10.24 -3.27
CA PHE A 68 -9.89 9.83 -3.04
C PHE A 68 -10.56 9.48 -4.36
N ALA A 69 -11.44 8.48 -4.33
CA ALA A 69 -12.16 8.03 -5.51
C ALA A 69 -13.53 7.46 -5.16
N GLN A 70 -14.44 7.49 -6.13
CA GLN A 70 -15.71 6.79 -6.06
C GLN A 70 -15.59 5.38 -6.64
N VAL A 71 -16.16 4.40 -5.95
CA VAL A 71 -16.24 3.01 -6.42
C VAL A 71 -17.29 2.89 -7.52
N LEU A 72 -16.90 2.43 -8.70
CA LEU A 72 -17.79 2.22 -9.84
C LEU A 72 -18.24 0.76 -9.98
N ASP A 73 -17.34 -0.20 -9.78
CA ASP A 73 -17.60 -1.63 -9.98
C ASP A 73 -16.58 -2.50 -9.21
N LYS A 74 -16.98 -3.72 -8.85
CA LYS A 74 -16.20 -4.66 -8.01
C LYS A 74 -15.98 -6.02 -8.69
N ASN A 75 -14.80 -6.19 -9.27
CA ASN A 75 -14.37 -7.44 -9.90
C ASN A 75 -13.80 -8.45 -8.87
N PRO A 76 -13.44 -9.69 -9.26
CA PRO A 76 -12.92 -10.67 -8.30
C PRO A 76 -11.59 -10.29 -7.64
N LYS A 77 -10.69 -9.61 -8.36
CA LYS A 77 -9.35 -9.22 -7.87
C LYS A 77 -9.11 -7.70 -7.85
N THR A 78 -9.96 -6.95 -8.55
CA THR A 78 -9.78 -5.53 -8.78
C THR A 78 -11.06 -4.75 -8.50
N VAL A 79 -10.91 -3.46 -8.32
CA VAL A 79 -12.00 -2.49 -8.20
C VAL A 79 -11.82 -1.44 -9.28
N LYS A 80 -12.93 -1.01 -9.88
CA LYS A 80 -12.97 0.10 -10.81
C LYS A 80 -13.33 1.36 -10.02
N LEU A 81 -12.49 2.38 -10.12
CA LEU A 81 -12.61 3.64 -9.40
C LEU A 81 -12.75 4.80 -10.38
N ARG A 82 -13.40 5.88 -9.95
CA ARG A 82 -13.30 7.20 -10.55
C ARG A 82 -12.58 8.12 -9.58
N ASN A 83 -11.38 8.56 -9.95
CA ASN A 83 -10.59 9.48 -9.13
C ASN A 83 -11.32 10.83 -9.01
N GLU A 84 -11.29 11.45 -7.83
CA GLU A 84 -11.99 12.72 -7.59
C GLU A 84 -11.24 13.91 -8.22
N ASP A 85 -9.91 13.86 -8.27
CA ASP A 85 -9.05 14.96 -8.74
C ASP A 85 -9.22 15.24 -10.24
N ASP A 86 -9.13 14.20 -11.07
CA ASP A 86 -9.08 14.29 -12.54
C ASP A 86 -10.28 13.63 -13.24
N GLN A 87 -11.18 12.99 -12.49
CA GLN A 87 -12.31 12.21 -12.99
C GLN A 87 -11.91 10.99 -13.85
N GLU A 88 -10.63 10.62 -13.88
CA GLU A 88 -10.14 9.46 -14.61
C GLU A 88 -10.60 8.16 -13.97
N ILE A 89 -10.73 7.13 -14.81
CA ILE A 89 -11.15 5.80 -14.39
C ILE A 89 -9.93 4.91 -14.21
N TRP A 90 -9.80 4.33 -13.03
CA TRP A 90 -8.70 3.45 -12.66
C TRP A 90 -9.21 2.05 -12.35
N ILE A 91 -8.47 1.03 -12.78
CA ILE A 91 -8.67 -0.36 -12.36
C ILE A 91 -7.49 -0.72 -11.47
N VAL A 92 -7.76 -0.93 -10.20
CA VAL A 92 -6.73 -1.17 -9.18
C VAL A 92 -7.03 -2.43 -8.38
N TYR A 93 -6.02 -3.03 -7.77
CA TYR A 93 -6.19 -4.19 -6.90
C TYR A 93 -6.77 -3.77 -5.55
N TYR A 94 -7.50 -4.66 -4.87
CA TYR A 94 -8.09 -4.34 -3.56
C TYR A 94 -7.07 -3.90 -2.50
N HIS A 95 -5.84 -4.41 -2.56
CA HIS A 95 -4.78 -4.05 -1.62
C HIS A 95 -4.21 -2.63 -1.83
N SER A 96 -4.63 -1.90 -2.87
CA SER A 96 -4.29 -0.47 -3.01
C SER A 96 -5.28 0.45 -2.30
N LEU A 97 -6.40 -0.07 -1.79
CA LEU A 97 -7.40 0.71 -1.07
C LEU A 97 -7.00 0.82 0.41
N ASN A 98 -7.07 2.02 0.97
CA ASN A 98 -7.00 2.20 2.40
C ASN A 98 -8.40 2.01 3.01
N LEU A 99 -8.70 0.77 3.39
CA LEU A 99 -9.99 0.38 4.01
C LEU A 99 -9.88 0.25 5.53
N SER A 100 -8.78 0.72 6.10
CA SER A 100 -8.55 0.78 7.54
C SER A 100 -8.71 2.22 8.02
N LYS A 101 -9.28 2.40 9.21
CA LYS A 101 -9.31 3.72 9.87
C LYS A 101 -7.94 4.14 10.45
N SER A 102 -6.90 3.34 10.21
CA SER A 102 -5.54 3.61 10.68
C SER A 102 -4.77 4.34 9.59
N GLU A 103 -4.54 5.63 9.81
CA GLU A 103 -3.54 6.41 9.08
C GLU A 103 -2.17 5.79 9.38
N PHE A 104 -1.49 5.28 8.36
CA PHE A 104 -0.11 4.80 8.50
C PHE A 104 0.75 5.49 7.46
N GLU A 105 1.50 6.50 7.90
CA GLU A 105 2.58 7.08 7.12
C GLU A 105 3.89 6.36 7.47
N LEU A 106 4.61 5.89 6.46
CA LEU A 106 6.00 5.49 6.63
C LEU A 106 6.84 6.75 6.75
N THR A 107 7.54 6.91 7.88
CA THR A 107 8.47 8.01 8.06
C THR A 107 9.80 7.65 7.40
N PHE A 108 10.10 8.30 6.29
CA PHE A 108 11.40 8.19 5.64
C PHE A 108 12.40 9.12 6.34
N ASP A 109 13.59 8.61 6.63
CA ASP A 109 14.63 9.36 7.32
C ASP A 109 15.18 10.47 6.41
N SER A 110 15.05 11.73 6.82
CA SER A 110 15.36 12.92 6.00
C SER A 110 16.83 13.08 5.64
N ASN A 111 17.72 12.30 6.27
CA ASN A 111 19.15 12.26 5.98
C ASN A 111 19.57 11.20 4.94
N GLN A 112 18.64 10.37 4.44
CA GLN A 112 18.91 9.52 3.27
C GLN A 112 18.71 10.32 1.98
N LYS A 113 19.59 10.12 0.98
CA LYS A 113 19.39 10.66 -0.37
C LYS A 113 17.95 10.36 -0.81
N LEU A 114 17.18 11.42 -1.04
CA LEU A 114 15.83 11.31 -1.59
C LEU A 114 15.92 10.50 -2.89
N THR A 115 15.22 9.37 -2.91
CA THR A 115 15.04 8.57 -4.13
C THR A 115 13.66 8.90 -4.65
N LYS A 116 13.37 8.59 -5.92
CA LYS A 116 12.02 8.81 -6.50
C LYS A 116 10.88 8.20 -5.68
N GLN A 117 11.16 7.19 -4.86
CA GLN A 117 10.19 6.55 -3.98
C GLN A 117 9.86 7.37 -2.72
N HIS A 118 10.64 8.42 -2.44
CA HIS A 118 10.49 9.31 -1.28
C HIS A 118 9.83 10.65 -1.65
N CYS A 119 9.46 10.87 -2.91
CA CYS A 119 8.86 12.12 -3.38
C CYS A 119 7.50 11.81 -4.01
N SER A 120 6.50 12.63 -3.70
CA SER A 120 5.23 12.68 -4.42
C SER A 120 5.40 13.54 -5.67
N ILE A 121 4.63 13.28 -6.71
CA ILE A 121 4.57 14.19 -7.87
C ILE A 121 3.97 15.52 -7.40
N GLY A 122 4.78 16.58 -7.36
CA GLY A 122 4.40 17.92 -6.88
C GLY A 122 5.25 18.43 -5.70
N ASP A 123 6.10 17.59 -5.11
CA ASP A 123 7.04 18.03 -4.07
C ASP A 123 8.14 18.92 -4.67
N ASN A 124 8.39 20.08 -4.05
CA ASN A 124 9.56 20.91 -4.38
C ASN A 124 10.76 20.40 -3.58
N VAL A 125 11.78 19.90 -4.29
CA VAL A 125 13.08 19.45 -3.76
C VAL A 125 14.17 20.50 -3.93
#